data_AF-A0A969JBI9-F1
#
_entry.id   AF-A0A969JBI9-F1
#
_cell.length_a   1.000
_cell.length_b   1.000
_cell.length_c   1.000
_cell.angle_alpha   90.00
_cell.angle_beta   90.00
_cell.angle_gamma   90.00
#
_symmetry.space_group_name_H-M   'P 1'
#
loop_
_entity.id
_entity.type
_entity.pdbx_description
1 polymer ?
#
loop_
_entity_poly.entity_id
_entity_poly.type
_entity_poly.pdbx_seq_one_letter_code
_entity_poly.pdbx_strand_id
1 'polypeptide(L)'
;MDAIKTRRLVERLSQKIEEYQPYEKAGKLYFRRADIDQEILYFQATCDELRHGLTNYEKLLSKVKMSSVDQATKVALIYEIKYETTRRTYYTQRNKLNAYYKSLVERIDQRRKVDIQNLAIEQQAKLQTEIDRSEQLKASLYAQIQSKDEDVNLLKVQCDKYQIELEAERDRRRELARNNQSLGAYKSLYLREKQKTQKLKQDLQLLQNQHQEKLDQFIRLCRKYQQQLQQFKARCETLAKNNQSLGAYKVHYHKAKARVEKLKQEIQILQAPQVYSD
;
A
#
# COMPACT_ATOMS: atom_id res chain seq x y z
N MET A 1 -6.14 80.46 -96.44
CA MET A 1 -5.41 79.98 -95.23
C MET A 1 -4.19 79.22 -95.68
N ASP A 2 -3.02 79.56 -95.15
CA ASP A 2 -1.76 78.92 -95.52
C ASP A 2 -1.53 77.71 -94.60
N ALA A 3 -1.96 76.52 -95.04
CA ALA A 3 -1.90 75.28 -94.26
C ALA A 3 -0.49 74.97 -93.70
N ILE A 4 0.55 75.47 -94.37
CA ILE A 4 1.95 75.36 -93.96
C ILE A 4 2.22 76.15 -92.67
N LYS A 5 1.61 77.33 -92.50
CA LYS A 5 1.76 78.15 -91.28
C LYS A 5 1.10 77.49 -90.07
N THR A 6 -0.09 76.93 -90.25
CA THR A 6 -0.82 76.20 -89.19
C THR A 6 -0.03 74.97 -88.75
N ARG A 7 0.51 74.19 -89.69
CA ARG A 7 1.34 73.02 -89.37
C ARG A 7 2.62 73.37 -88.60
N ARG A 8 3.33 74.44 -88.97
CA ARG A 8 4.51 74.93 -88.24
C ARG A 8 4.20 75.48 -86.84
N LEU A 9 2.97 75.97 -86.63
CA LEU A 9 2.50 76.40 -85.31
C LEU A 9 2.15 75.21 -84.43
N VAL A 10 1.49 74.20 -85.01
CA VAL A 10 1.21 72.91 -84.38
C VAL A 10 2.51 72.28 -83.86
N GLU A 11 3.51 72.08 -84.72
CA GLU A 11 4.77 71.42 -84.35
C GLU A 11 5.50 72.16 -83.21
N ARG A 12 5.50 73.50 -83.27
CA ARG A 12 6.10 74.34 -82.22
C ARG A 12 5.34 74.29 -80.89
N LEU A 13 4.02 74.10 -80.90
CA LEU A 13 3.24 73.97 -79.67
C LEU A 13 3.35 72.57 -79.07
N SER A 14 3.36 71.52 -79.90
CA SER A 14 3.56 70.14 -79.45
C SER A 14 4.93 69.93 -78.79
N GLN A 15 5.97 70.64 -79.25
CA GLN A 15 7.29 70.65 -78.59
C GLN A 15 7.29 71.32 -77.21
N LYS A 16 6.33 72.20 -76.92
CA LYS A 16 6.22 72.90 -75.63
C LYS A 16 5.39 72.14 -74.59
N ILE A 17 4.89 70.96 -74.93
CA ILE A 17 4.18 70.08 -73.98
C ILE A 17 5.20 69.53 -73.00
N GLU A 18 5.06 69.95 -71.74
CA GLU A 18 5.82 69.42 -70.60
C GLU A 18 4.97 68.35 -69.91
N GLU A 19 5.61 67.25 -69.49
CA GLU A 19 4.98 66.15 -68.76
C GLU A 19 5.39 66.16 -67.30
N TYR A 20 4.42 65.94 -66.42
CA TYR A 20 4.62 65.79 -64.98
C TYR A 20 4.37 64.35 -64.59
N GLN A 21 5.31 63.78 -63.82
CA GLN A 21 5.25 62.39 -63.42
C GLN A 21 4.43 62.23 -62.14
N PRO A 22 3.52 61.23 -62.07
CA PRO A 22 2.95 60.80 -60.80
C PRO A 22 4.03 60.35 -59.82
N TYR A 23 3.78 60.53 -58.52
CA TYR A 23 4.68 60.14 -57.43
C TYR A 23 3.94 59.38 -56.34
N GLU A 24 4.68 58.56 -55.60
CA GLU A 24 4.13 57.76 -54.51
C GLU A 24 4.33 58.48 -53.17
N LYS A 25 3.29 58.47 -52.33
CA LYS A 25 3.31 59.01 -50.97
C LYS A 25 2.45 58.12 -50.07
N ALA A 26 3.02 57.65 -48.96
CA ALA A 26 2.35 56.76 -48.01
C ALA A 26 1.66 55.53 -48.66
N GLY A 27 2.30 54.92 -49.66
CA GLY A 27 1.78 53.73 -50.35
C GLY A 27 0.64 54.01 -51.34
N LYS A 28 0.40 55.26 -51.70
CA LYS A 28 -0.62 55.68 -52.67
C LYS A 28 0.00 56.55 -53.77
N LEU A 29 -0.56 56.47 -54.97
CA LEU A 29 -0.08 57.22 -56.14
C LEU A 29 -0.82 58.56 -56.26
N TYR A 30 -0.08 59.65 -56.42
CA TYR A 30 -0.58 61.01 -56.54
C TYR A 30 0.02 61.70 -57.77
N PHE A 31 -0.63 62.77 -58.21
CA PHE A 31 -0.02 63.76 -59.10
C PHE A 31 -0.43 65.15 -58.65
N ARG A 32 0.31 66.16 -59.11
CA ARG A 32 0.09 67.55 -58.75
C ARG A 32 -0.26 68.34 -59.99
N ARG A 33 -1.38 69.04 -59.93
CA ARG A 33 -1.85 69.90 -61.02
C ARG A 33 -0.94 71.11 -61.17
N ALA A 34 -0.43 71.33 -62.38
CA ALA A 34 0.52 72.41 -62.66
C ALA A 34 -0.09 73.82 -62.61
N ASP A 35 -1.41 73.93 -62.71
CA ASP A 35 -2.13 75.20 -62.74
C ASP A 35 -2.55 75.69 -61.34
N ILE A 36 -2.97 74.77 -60.47
CA ILE A 36 -3.52 75.09 -59.14
C ILE A 36 -2.69 74.54 -57.97
N ASP A 37 -1.57 73.87 -58.25
CA ASP A 37 -0.68 73.21 -57.27
C ASP A 37 -1.40 72.20 -56.34
N GLN A 38 -2.57 71.70 -56.76
CA GLN A 38 -3.36 70.75 -55.99
C GLN A 38 -2.86 69.32 -56.18
N GLU A 39 -2.61 68.62 -55.07
CA GLU A 39 -2.30 67.18 -55.04
C GLU A 39 -3.62 66.39 -55.20
N ILE A 40 -3.66 65.49 -56.19
CA ILE A 40 -4.83 64.66 -56.50
C ILE A 40 -4.42 63.20 -56.41
N LEU A 41 -5.26 62.38 -55.77
CA LEU A 41 -5.08 60.94 -55.74
C LEU A 41 -5.33 60.36 -57.14
N TYR A 42 -4.33 59.65 -57.66
CA TYR A 42 -4.32 59.20 -59.05
C TYR A 42 -5.56 58.35 -59.42
N PHE A 43 -5.96 57.42 -58.53
CA PHE A 43 -7.10 56.52 -58.78
C PHE A 43 -8.48 57.17 -58.60
N GLN A 44 -8.54 58.39 -58.07
CA GLN A 44 -9.78 59.15 -57.92
C GLN A 44 -9.92 60.27 -58.97
N ALA A 45 -8.88 60.49 -59.77
CA ALA A 45 -8.88 61.52 -60.79
C ALA A 45 -9.71 61.11 -62.01
N THR A 46 -10.43 62.08 -62.56
CA THR A 46 -11.09 61.96 -63.86
C THR A 46 -10.08 61.93 -65.00
N CYS A 47 -10.49 61.41 -66.17
CA CYS A 47 -9.65 61.40 -67.38
C CYS A 47 -9.18 62.80 -67.78
N ASP A 48 -10.00 63.82 -67.55
CA ASP A 48 -9.64 65.20 -67.83
C ASP A 48 -8.62 65.70 -66.79
N GLU A 49 -8.83 65.51 -65.49
CA GLU A 49 -7.84 65.91 -64.47
C GLU A 49 -6.46 65.27 -64.71
N LEU A 50 -6.43 64.02 -65.17
CA LEU A 50 -5.20 63.34 -65.55
C LEU A 50 -4.53 64.00 -66.77
N ARG A 51 -5.31 64.42 -67.77
CA ARG A 51 -4.80 65.11 -68.98
C ARG A 51 -4.29 66.52 -68.65
N HIS A 52 -5.07 67.27 -67.88
CA HIS A 52 -4.78 68.65 -67.47
C HIS A 52 -3.65 68.72 -66.45
N GLY A 53 -3.59 67.78 -65.51
CA GLY A 53 -2.67 67.82 -64.38
C GLY A 53 -1.31 67.19 -64.64
N LEU A 54 -1.23 66.20 -65.54
CA LEU A 54 0.04 65.56 -65.90
C LEU A 54 0.77 66.26 -67.05
N THR A 55 0.22 67.35 -67.58
CA THR A 55 0.90 68.18 -68.56
C THR A 55 0.70 69.66 -68.28
N ASN A 56 1.41 70.53 -69.00
CA ASN A 56 1.15 71.97 -68.98
C ASN A 56 -0.01 72.40 -69.92
N TYR A 57 -1.01 71.52 -70.14
CA TYR A 57 -2.13 71.72 -71.07
C TYR A 57 -2.87 73.04 -70.86
N GLU A 58 -3.26 73.38 -69.63
CA GLU A 58 -4.02 74.62 -69.34
C GLU A 58 -3.24 75.89 -69.72
N LYS A 59 -1.91 75.86 -69.50
CA LYS A 59 -1.01 76.96 -69.85
C LYS A 59 -0.89 77.10 -71.37
N LEU A 60 -0.85 75.99 -72.11
CA LEU A 60 -0.82 75.99 -73.58
C LEU A 60 -2.17 76.40 -74.17
N LEU A 61 -3.28 75.92 -73.61
CA LEU A 61 -4.64 76.27 -74.03
C LEU A 61 -4.88 77.79 -73.89
N SER A 62 -4.46 78.37 -72.77
CA SER A 62 -4.56 79.81 -72.52
C SER A 62 -3.75 80.63 -73.54
N LYS A 63 -2.53 80.19 -73.86
CA LYS A 63 -1.69 80.81 -74.91
C LYS A 63 -2.33 80.77 -76.29
N VAL A 64 -2.97 79.67 -76.66
CA VAL A 64 -3.68 79.56 -77.96
C VAL A 64 -4.91 80.47 -77.98
N LYS A 65 -5.69 80.53 -76.91
CA LYS A 65 -6.86 81.42 -76.81
C LYS A 65 -6.49 82.89 -76.97
N MET A 66 -5.38 83.31 -76.33
CA MET A 66 -4.87 84.70 -76.36
C MET A 66 -4.11 85.06 -77.65
N SER A 67 -3.84 84.11 -78.53
CA SER A 67 -3.11 84.37 -79.77
C SER A 67 -3.95 85.18 -80.79
N SER A 68 -3.28 85.92 -81.67
CA SER A 68 -3.91 86.76 -82.71
C SER A 68 -4.24 86.01 -84.01
N VAL A 69 -4.08 84.68 -84.04
CA VAL A 69 -4.47 83.86 -85.21
C VAL A 69 -5.99 83.78 -85.36
N ASP A 70 -6.44 83.51 -86.58
CA ASP A 70 -7.85 83.34 -86.88
C ASP A 70 -8.50 82.17 -86.10
N GLN A 71 -9.83 82.18 -86.05
CA GLN A 71 -10.60 81.25 -85.22
C GLN A 71 -10.44 79.78 -85.66
N ALA A 72 -10.34 79.50 -86.97
CA ALA A 72 -10.22 78.11 -87.43
C ALA A 72 -8.84 77.53 -87.08
N THR A 73 -7.79 78.37 -87.13
CA THR A 73 -6.43 78.01 -86.68
C THR A 73 -6.40 77.77 -85.18
N LYS A 74 -7.09 78.58 -84.37
CA LYS A 74 -7.21 78.34 -82.92
C LYS A 74 -7.84 76.97 -82.62
N VAL A 75 -8.95 76.64 -83.30
CA VAL A 75 -9.63 75.35 -83.12
C VAL A 75 -8.70 74.19 -83.46
N ALA A 76 -8.00 74.25 -84.60
CA ALA A 76 -7.03 73.22 -85.01
C ALA A 76 -5.91 73.03 -83.96
N LEU A 77 -5.33 74.13 -83.45
CA LEU A 77 -4.28 74.07 -82.43
C LEU A 77 -4.79 73.46 -81.10
N ILE A 78 -6.02 73.76 -80.70
CA ILE A 78 -6.62 73.21 -79.47
C ILE A 78 -6.80 71.69 -79.57
N TYR A 79 -7.35 71.20 -80.70
CA TYR A 79 -7.54 69.77 -80.90
C TYR A 79 -6.21 69.01 -80.92
N GLU A 80 -5.20 69.58 -81.57
CA GLU A 80 -3.88 68.97 -81.65
C GLU A 80 -3.18 68.91 -80.28
N ILE A 81 -3.20 70.00 -79.52
CA ILE A 81 -2.67 70.01 -78.15
C ILE A 81 -3.42 68.98 -77.29
N LYS A 82 -4.74 68.90 -77.41
CA LYS A 82 -5.55 67.91 -76.70
C LYS A 82 -5.15 66.49 -77.08
N TYR A 83 -4.91 66.21 -78.35
CA TYR A 83 -4.46 64.90 -78.81
C TYR A 83 -3.07 64.53 -78.27
N GLU A 84 -2.07 65.39 -78.48
CA GLU A 84 -0.69 65.10 -78.07
C GLU A 84 -0.51 65.03 -76.55
N THR A 85 -1.20 65.88 -75.77
CA THR A 85 -1.19 65.78 -74.30
C THR A 85 -1.83 64.47 -73.82
N THR A 86 -2.93 64.03 -74.44
CA THR A 86 -3.56 62.74 -74.11
C THR A 86 -2.64 61.56 -74.45
N ARG A 87 -1.99 61.60 -75.62
CA ARG A 87 -1.08 60.55 -76.08
C ARG A 87 0.12 60.39 -75.14
N ARG A 88 0.75 61.50 -74.75
CA ARG A 88 1.91 61.52 -73.86
C ARG A 88 1.58 61.07 -72.44
N THR A 89 0.51 61.62 -71.88
CA THR A 89 0.04 61.22 -70.54
C THR A 89 -0.25 59.73 -70.46
N TYR A 90 -0.94 59.15 -71.45
CA TYR A 90 -1.23 57.71 -71.46
C TYR A 90 0.03 56.83 -71.32
N TYR A 91 1.12 57.18 -72.02
CA TYR A 91 2.37 56.41 -71.96
C TYR A 91 3.03 56.49 -70.58
N THR A 92 3.15 57.72 -70.06
CA THR A 92 3.70 57.99 -68.72
C THR A 92 2.88 57.30 -67.63
N GLN A 93 1.55 57.39 -67.72
CA GLN A 93 0.60 56.74 -66.83
C GLN A 93 0.76 55.21 -66.82
N ARG A 94 0.81 54.58 -68.00
CA ARG A 94 0.97 53.13 -68.14
C ARG A 94 2.23 52.65 -67.45
N ASN A 95 3.36 53.34 -67.65
CA ASN A 95 4.64 52.93 -67.06
C ASN A 95 4.66 53.11 -65.55
N LYS A 96 4.15 54.23 -65.04
CA LYS A 96 4.13 54.52 -63.60
C LYS A 96 3.14 53.64 -62.83
N LEU A 97 1.96 53.38 -63.40
CA LEU A 97 1.01 52.44 -62.83
C LEU A 97 1.59 51.02 -62.77
N ASN A 98 2.22 50.56 -63.86
CA ASN A 98 2.85 49.24 -63.87
C ASN A 98 3.95 49.11 -62.80
N ALA A 99 4.79 50.15 -62.65
CA ALA A 99 5.82 50.17 -61.61
C ALA A 99 5.20 50.15 -60.20
N TYR A 100 4.16 50.95 -59.97
CA TYR A 100 3.44 50.99 -58.70
C TYR A 100 2.75 49.65 -58.36
N TYR A 101 2.11 49.00 -59.33
CA TYR A 101 1.49 47.69 -59.09
C TYR A 101 2.52 46.61 -58.79
N LYS A 102 3.66 46.60 -59.49
CA LYS A 102 4.75 45.67 -59.21
C LYS A 102 5.28 45.87 -57.78
N SER A 103 5.55 47.10 -57.38
CA SER A 103 6.03 47.39 -56.02
C SER A 103 4.98 47.08 -54.95
N LEU A 104 3.69 47.26 -55.26
CA LEU A 104 2.60 46.90 -54.36
C LEU A 104 2.53 45.38 -54.14
N VAL A 105 2.59 44.59 -55.22
CA VAL A 105 2.61 43.12 -55.15
C VAL A 105 3.81 42.64 -54.34
N GLU A 106 5.00 43.15 -54.63
CA GLU A 106 6.23 42.80 -53.89
C GLU A 106 6.10 43.08 -52.38
N ARG A 107 5.51 44.21 -51.99
CA ARG A 107 5.27 44.55 -50.58
C ARG A 107 4.27 43.61 -49.91
N ILE A 108 3.21 43.24 -50.61
CA ILE A 108 2.21 42.29 -50.11
C ILE A 108 2.86 40.92 -49.91
N ASP A 109 3.65 40.46 -50.87
CA ASP A 109 4.34 39.17 -50.80
C ASP A 109 5.37 39.14 -49.67
N GLN A 110 6.12 40.22 -49.47
CA GLN A 110 7.05 40.35 -48.35
C GLN A 110 6.35 40.29 -47.00
N ARG A 111 5.24 41.02 -46.83
CA ARG A 111 4.44 40.96 -45.58
C ARG A 111 3.91 39.56 -45.33
N ARG A 112 3.34 38.93 -46.35
CA ARG A 112 2.81 37.57 -46.24
C ARG A 112 3.89 36.56 -45.83
N LYS A 113 5.12 36.69 -46.33
CA LYS A 113 6.25 35.85 -45.91
C LYS A 113 6.57 36.03 -44.43
N VAL A 114 6.61 37.27 -43.95
CA VAL A 114 6.85 37.58 -42.52
C VAL A 114 5.72 37.02 -41.65
N ASP A 115 4.46 37.21 -42.06
CA ASP A 115 3.30 36.70 -41.30
C ASP A 115 3.33 35.17 -41.19
N ILE A 116 3.65 34.47 -42.29
CA ILE A 116 3.80 33.01 -42.30
C ILE A 116 4.95 32.57 -41.37
N GLN A 117 6.09 33.27 -41.40
CA GLN A 117 7.21 32.96 -40.51
C GLN A 117 6.85 33.17 -39.04
N ASN A 118 6.17 34.25 -38.70
CA ASN A 118 5.71 34.53 -37.33
C ASN A 118 4.73 33.47 -36.85
N LEU A 119 3.75 33.08 -37.70
CA LEU A 119 2.82 31.98 -37.40
C LEU A 119 3.56 30.66 -37.15
N ALA A 120 4.58 30.35 -37.94
CA ALA A 120 5.38 29.14 -37.76
C ALA A 120 6.16 29.17 -36.43
N ILE A 121 6.76 30.31 -36.07
CA ILE A 121 7.47 30.50 -34.80
C ILE A 121 6.50 30.32 -33.61
N GLU A 122 5.31 30.93 -33.67
CA GLU A 122 4.30 30.79 -32.62
C GLU A 122 3.82 29.34 -32.45
N GLN A 123 3.59 28.63 -33.56
CA GLN A 123 3.20 27.22 -33.52
C GLN A 123 4.33 26.35 -32.96
N GLN A 124 5.57 26.60 -33.35
CA GLN A 124 6.73 25.88 -32.85
C GLN A 124 6.92 26.10 -31.35
N ALA A 125 6.74 27.33 -30.86
CA ALA A 125 6.80 27.63 -29.43
C ALA A 125 5.73 26.87 -28.63
N LYS A 126 4.49 26.81 -29.14
CA LYS A 126 3.41 26.03 -28.50
C LYS A 126 3.73 24.55 -28.45
N LEU A 127 4.20 23.97 -29.56
CA LEU A 127 4.62 22.56 -29.60
C LEU A 127 5.75 22.28 -28.61
N GLN A 128 6.73 23.17 -28.49
CA GLN A 128 7.81 23.00 -27.51
C GLN A 128 7.28 22.97 -26.07
N THR A 129 6.36 23.86 -25.72
CA THR A 129 5.76 23.86 -24.37
C THR A 129 4.97 22.57 -24.06
N GLU A 130 4.32 21.97 -25.07
CA GLU A 130 3.62 20.70 -24.90
C GLU A 130 4.58 19.52 -24.75
N ILE A 131 5.70 19.54 -25.48
CA ILE A 131 6.78 18.56 -25.34
C ILE A 131 7.36 18.62 -23.93
N ASP A 132 7.75 19.81 -23.47
CA ASP A 132 8.33 20.00 -22.13
C ASP A 132 7.37 19.52 -21.02
N ARG A 133 6.07 19.84 -21.16
CA ARG A 133 5.02 19.37 -20.24
C ARG A 133 4.90 17.85 -20.25
N SER A 134 4.97 17.24 -21.43
CA SER A 134 4.87 15.77 -21.58
C SER A 134 6.09 15.07 -20.98
N GLU A 135 7.29 15.63 -21.13
CA GLU A 135 8.51 15.12 -20.52
C GLU A 135 8.47 15.21 -18.99
N GLN A 136 8.00 16.33 -18.44
CA GLN A 136 7.81 16.48 -17.00
C GLN A 136 6.81 15.46 -16.44
N LEU A 137 5.68 15.27 -17.13
CA LEU A 137 4.67 14.28 -16.74
C LEU A 137 5.26 12.87 -16.78
N LYS A 138 5.99 12.53 -17.83
CA LYS A 138 6.69 11.25 -17.98
C LYS A 138 7.66 11.03 -16.81
N ALA A 139 8.51 12.00 -16.48
CA ALA A 139 9.43 11.91 -15.35
C ALA A 139 8.71 11.69 -14.02
N SER A 140 7.62 12.43 -13.76
CA SER A 140 6.79 12.24 -12.56
C SER A 140 6.18 10.83 -12.48
N LEU A 141 5.67 10.31 -13.60
CA LEU A 141 5.09 8.96 -13.63
C LEU A 141 6.14 7.88 -13.41
N TYR A 142 7.34 8.02 -13.98
CA TYR A 142 8.44 7.10 -13.71
C TYR A 142 8.85 7.09 -12.24
N ALA A 143 8.94 8.26 -11.60
CA ALA A 143 9.24 8.35 -10.17
C ALA A 143 8.16 7.67 -9.30
N GLN A 144 6.88 7.83 -9.66
CA GLN A 144 5.77 7.16 -8.96
C GLN A 144 5.84 5.63 -9.12
N ILE A 145 6.14 5.14 -10.32
CA ILE A 145 6.29 3.70 -10.58
C ILE A 145 7.44 3.13 -9.73
N GLN A 146 8.60 3.79 -9.72
CA GLN A 146 9.74 3.36 -8.91
C GLN A 146 9.40 3.27 -7.42
N SER A 147 8.74 4.28 -6.86
CA SER A 147 8.28 4.25 -5.47
C SER A 147 7.28 3.11 -5.21
N LYS A 148 6.38 2.82 -6.16
CA LYS A 148 5.43 1.71 -6.02
C LYS A 148 6.10 0.35 -6.12
N ASP A 149 7.12 0.20 -6.95
CA ASP A 149 7.91 -1.03 -7.02
C ASP A 149 8.66 -1.28 -5.71
N GLU A 150 9.18 -0.23 -5.06
CA GLU A 150 9.76 -0.32 -3.72
C GLU A 150 8.73 -0.79 -2.67
N ASP A 151 7.54 -0.19 -2.65
CA ASP A 151 6.43 -0.59 -1.77
C ASP A 151 6.07 -2.08 -1.97
N VAL A 152 5.96 -2.52 -3.22
CA VAL A 152 5.63 -3.91 -3.57
C VAL A 152 6.72 -4.87 -3.11
N ASN A 153 7.99 -4.50 -3.28
CA ASN A 153 9.10 -5.33 -2.81
C ASN A 153 9.13 -5.44 -1.29
N LEU A 154 8.84 -4.35 -0.57
CA LEU A 154 8.74 -4.38 0.89
C LEU A 154 7.60 -5.31 1.35
N LEU A 155 6.43 -5.24 0.70
CA LEU A 155 5.29 -6.11 0.99
C LEU A 155 5.60 -7.58 0.72
N LYS A 156 6.31 -7.90 -0.38
CA LYS A 156 6.75 -9.27 -0.66
C LYS A 156 7.63 -9.82 0.46
N VAL A 157 8.62 -9.05 0.91
CA VAL A 157 9.50 -9.45 2.03
C VAL A 157 8.70 -9.67 3.32
N GLN A 158 7.67 -8.85 3.59
CA GLN A 158 6.79 -9.05 4.75
C GLN A 158 5.94 -10.32 4.62
N CYS A 159 5.38 -10.59 3.44
CA CYS A 159 4.62 -11.82 3.18
C CYS A 159 5.49 -13.07 3.41
N ASP A 160 6.72 -13.06 2.91
CA ASP A 160 7.66 -14.18 3.11
C ASP A 160 7.95 -14.42 4.60
N LYS A 161 8.15 -13.35 5.37
CA LYS A 161 8.33 -13.45 6.84
C LYS A 161 7.11 -14.06 7.53
N TYR A 162 5.91 -13.57 7.22
CA TYR A 162 4.69 -14.13 7.81
C TYR A 162 4.46 -15.59 7.43
N GLN A 163 4.89 -15.98 6.23
CA GLN A 163 4.78 -17.38 5.82
C GLN A 163 5.70 -18.29 6.64
N ILE A 164 6.94 -17.85 6.91
CA ILE A 164 7.86 -18.57 7.81
C ILE A 164 7.30 -18.65 9.23
N GLU A 165 6.78 -17.54 9.76
CA GLU A 165 6.17 -17.51 11.10
C GLU A 165 4.96 -18.44 11.21
N LEU A 166 4.12 -18.48 10.17
CA LEU A 166 2.97 -19.38 10.11
C LEU A 166 3.39 -20.85 10.11
N GLU A 167 4.45 -21.21 9.39
CA GLU A 167 5.00 -22.56 9.38
C GLU A 167 5.58 -22.95 10.75
N ALA A 168 6.35 -22.06 11.38
CA ALA A 168 6.88 -22.29 12.72
C ALA A 168 5.76 -22.48 13.77
N GLU A 169 4.69 -21.68 13.70
CA GLU A 169 3.54 -21.82 14.60
C GLU A 169 2.76 -23.11 14.34
N ARG A 170 2.66 -23.56 13.07
CA ARG A 170 2.07 -24.87 12.73
C ARG A 170 2.86 -26.02 13.35
N ASP A 171 4.18 -25.98 13.29
CA ASP A 171 5.04 -27.00 13.89
C ASP A 171 4.96 -26.98 15.42
N ARG A 172 4.99 -25.80 16.03
CA ARG A 172 4.76 -25.63 17.48
C ARG A 172 3.43 -26.25 17.92
N ARG A 173 2.35 -26.04 17.16
CA ARG A 173 1.04 -26.65 17.47
C ARG A 173 1.04 -28.17 17.33
N ARG A 174 1.78 -28.73 16.37
CA ARG A 174 1.94 -30.19 16.24
C ARG A 174 2.67 -30.78 17.44
N GLU A 175 3.71 -30.12 17.94
CA GLU A 175 4.43 -30.55 19.15
C GLU A 175 3.54 -30.51 20.40
N LEU A 176 2.80 -29.41 20.59
CA LEU A 176 1.84 -29.29 21.70
C LEU A 176 0.78 -30.39 21.65
N ALA A 177 0.28 -30.75 20.46
CA ALA A 177 -0.66 -31.86 20.30
C ALA A 177 -0.07 -33.20 20.75
N ARG A 178 1.18 -33.49 20.37
CA ARG A 178 1.90 -34.70 20.81
C ARG A 178 2.09 -34.71 22.34
N ASN A 179 2.54 -33.59 22.91
CA ASN A 179 2.74 -33.48 24.36
C ASN A 179 1.43 -33.66 25.15
N ASN A 180 0.32 -33.12 24.66
CA ASN A 180 -0.99 -33.30 25.27
C ASN A 180 -1.47 -34.76 25.24
N GLN A 181 -1.19 -35.48 24.15
CA GLN A 181 -1.47 -36.92 24.07
C GLN A 181 -0.64 -37.69 25.12
N SER A 182 0.65 -37.39 25.24
CA SER A 182 1.52 -38.00 26.26
C SER A 182 1.04 -37.69 27.68
N LEU A 183 0.65 -36.44 27.98
CA LEU A 183 0.08 -36.07 29.28
C LEU A 183 -1.21 -36.85 29.59
N GLY A 184 -2.06 -37.07 28.59
CA GLY A 184 -3.24 -37.92 28.71
C GLY A 184 -2.89 -39.38 29.08
N ALA A 185 -1.85 -39.94 28.45
CA ALA A 185 -1.33 -41.26 28.78
C ALA A 185 -0.76 -41.33 30.21
N TYR A 186 0.06 -40.34 30.60
CA TYR A 186 0.58 -40.23 31.97
C TYR A 186 -0.52 -40.13 33.02
N LYS A 187 -1.55 -39.30 32.77
CA LYS A 187 -2.70 -39.18 33.67
C LYS A 187 -3.40 -40.52 33.87
N SER A 188 -3.54 -41.29 32.80
CA SER A 188 -4.16 -42.62 32.84
C SER A 188 -3.31 -43.63 33.63
N LEU A 189 -1.98 -43.64 33.42
CA LEU A 189 -1.06 -44.47 34.20
C LEU A 189 -1.06 -44.10 35.68
N TYR A 190 -1.00 -42.80 35.99
CA TYR A 190 -1.07 -42.30 37.36
C TYR A 190 -2.35 -42.75 38.08
N LEU A 191 -3.51 -42.69 37.41
CA LEU A 191 -4.77 -43.16 37.97
C LEU A 191 -4.74 -44.67 38.25
N ARG A 192 -4.18 -45.48 37.34
CA ARG A 192 -4.01 -46.92 37.54
C ARG A 192 -3.09 -47.23 38.73
N GLU A 193 -1.95 -46.57 38.83
CA GLU A 193 -1.00 -46.75 39.94
C GLU A 193 -1.57 -46.27 41.28
N LYS A 194 -2.35 -45.18 41.27
CA LYS A 194 -3.10 -44.70 42.44
C LYS A 194 -4.09 -45.76 42.92
N GLN A 195 -4.85 -46.38 42.01
CA GLN A 195 -5.79 -47.45 42.35
C GLN A 195 -5.07 -48.68 42.93
N LYS A 196 -3.97 -49.11 42.31
CA LYS A 196 -3.14 -50.22 42.84
C LYS A 196 -2.62 -49.92 44.24
N THR A 197 -2.12 -48.70 44.46
CA THR A 197 -1.62 -48.26 45.76
C THR A 197 -2.73 -48.27 46.82
N GLN A 198 -3.94 -47.84 46.47
CA GLN A 198 -5.09 -47.94 47.38
C GLN A 198 -5.44 -49.38 47.74
N LYS A 199 -5.46 -50.29 46.73
CA LYS A 199 -5.70 -51.71 46.97
C LYS A 199 -4.62 -52.32 47.87
N LEU A 200 -3.35 -52.04 47.61
CA LEU A 200 -2.23 -52.51 48.44
C LEU A 200 -2.34 -51.99 49.88
N LYS A 201 -2.77 -50.74 50.09
CA LYS A 201 -3.03 -50.22 51.43
C LYS A 201 -4.14 -50.99 52.16
N GLN A 202 -5.22 -51.32 51.45
CA GLN A 202 -6.32 -52.14 52.00
C GLN A 202 -5.84 -53.56 52.35
N ASP A 203 -5.12 -54.20 51.43
CA ASP A 203 -4.57 -55.56 51.63
C ASP A 203 -3.58 -55.59 52.81
N LEU A 204 -2.72 -54.58 52.93
CA LEU A 204 -1.78 -54.45 54.03
C LEU A 204 -2.50 -54.26 55.36
N GLN A 205 -3.57 -53.44 55.40
CA GLN A 205 -4.38 -53.26 56.60
C GLN A 205 -5.11 -54.56 56.99
N LEU A 206 -5.66 -55.29 56.01
CA LEU A 206 -6.28 -56.59 56.25
C LEU A 206 -5.26 -57.58 56.83
N LEU A 207 -4.06 -57.64 56.26
CA LEU A 207 -2.99 -58.51 56.72
C LEU A 207 -2.53 -58.15 58.15
N GLN A 208 -2.41 -56.85 58.46
CA GLN A 208 -2.13 -56.38 59.82
C GLN A 208 -3.20 -56.84 60.81
N ASN A 209 -4.48 -56.71 60.46
CA ASN A 209 -5.58 -57.17 61.31
C ASN A 209 -5.52 -58.69 61.53
N GLN A 210 -5.29 -59.47 60.48
CA GLN A 210 -5.13 -60.93 60.59
C GLN A 210 -3.95 -61.33 61.47
N HIS A 211 -2.82 -60.62 61.36
CA HIS A 211 -1.66 -60.84 62.24
C HIS A 211 -1.99 -60.50 63.70
N GLN A 212 -2.68 -59.38 63.93
CA GLN A 212 -3.10 -58.98 65.28
C GLN A 212 -4.05 -60.02 65.89
N GLU A 213 -5.03 -60.52 65.12
CA GLU A 213 -5.94 -61.58 65.57
C GLU A 213 -5.19 -62.87 65.93
N LYS A 214 -4.19 -63.27 65.13
CA LYS A 214 -3.35 -64.44 65.42
C LYS A 214 -2.51 -64.22 66.68
N LEU A 215 -1.96 -63.03 66.89
CA LEU A 215 -1.25 -62.68 68.12
C LEU A 215 -2.17 -62.76 69.34
N ASP A 216 -3.40 -62.23 69.23
CA ASP A 216 -4.39 -62.29 70.30
C ASP A 216 -4.84 -63.73 70.60
N GLN A 217 -4.98 -64.57 69.57
CA GLN A 217 -5.23 -66.01 69.74
C GLN A 217 -4.06 -66.69 70.47
N PHE A 218 -2.83 -66.39 70.08
CA PHE A 218 -1.64 -66.92 70.73
C PHE A 218 -1.56 -66.49 72.21
N ILE A 219 -1.79 -65.22 72.51
CA ILE A 219 -1.84 -64.69 73.88
C ILE A 219 -2.92 -65.40 74.70
N ARG A 220 -4.12 -65.62 74.13
CA ARG A 220 -5.21 -66.37 74.78
C ARG A 220 -4.80 -67.81 75.10
N LEU A 221 -4.14 -68.50 74.17
CA LEU A 221 -3.61 -69.85 74.41
C LEU A 221 -2.56 -69.85 75.52
N CYS A 222 -1.60 -68.93 75.50
CA CYS A 222 -0.60 -68.78 76.55
C CYS A 222 -1.25 -68.60 77.93
N ARG A 223 -2.26 -67.72 78.05
CA ARG A 223 -3.01 -67.51 79.31
C ARG A 223 -3.72 -68.79 79.77
N LYS A 224 -4.35 -69.53 78.86
CA LYS A 224 -5.03 -70.80 79.17
C LYS A 224 -4.05 -71.84 79.71
N TYR A 225 -2.90 -72.01 79.05
CA TYR A 225 -1.85 -72.92 79.54
C TYR A 225 -1.28 -72.47 80.88
N GLN A 226 -1.10 -71.17 81.10
CA GLN A 226 -0.65 -70.63 82.37
C GLN A 226 -1.64 -70.91 83.51
N GLN A 227 -2.95 -70.77 83.27
CA GLN A 227 -4.00 -71.13 84.23
C GLN A 227 -4.00 -72.63 84.52
N GLN A 228 -3.89 -73.48 83.50
CA GLN A 228 -3.79 -74.93 83.68
C GLN A 228 -2.55 -75.31 84.53
N LEU A 229 -1.42 -74.64 84.30
CA LEU A 229 -0.21 -74.85 85.09
C LEU A 229 -0.40 -74.44 86.56
N GLN A 230 -1.09 -73.32 86.82
CA GLN A 230 -1.44 -72.89 88.18
C GLN A 230 -2.40 -73.88 88.87
N GLN A 231 -3.42 -74.36 88.15
CA GLN A 231 -4.33 -75.39 88.66
C GLN A 231 -3.60 -76.70 88.98
N PHE A 232 -2.66 -77.10 88.12
CA PHE A 232 -1.82 -78.27 88.37
C PHE A 232 -0.95 -78.09 89.62
N LYS A 233 -0.27 -76.94 89.77
CA LYS A 233 0.49 -76.60 90.98
C LYS A 233 -0.37 -76.64 92.24
N ALA A 234 -1.56 -76.01 92.19
CA ALA A 234 -2.50 -76.04 93.30
C ALA A 234 -2.93 -77.47 93.66
N ARG A 235 -3.23 -78.32 92.66
CA ARG A 235 -3.51 -79.76 92.89
C ARG A 235 -2.35 -80.48 93.56
N CYS A 236 -1.11 -80.23 93.14
CA CYS A 236 0.08 -80.81 93.77
C CYS A 236 0.21 -80.37 95.24
N GLU A 237 -0.07 -79.10 95.55
CA GLU A 237 -0.07 -78.60 96.94
C GLU A 237 -1.17 -79.25 97.79
N THR A 238 -2.39 -79.42 97.24
CA THR A 238 -3.48 -80.11 97.95
C THR A 238 -3.13 -81.58 98.21
N LEU A 239 -2.54 -82.26 97.21
CA LEU A 239 -2.04 -83.63 97.38
C LEU A 239 -0.92 -83.73 98.43
N ALA A 240 -0.01 -82.75 98.47
CA ALA A 240 1.04 -82.69 99.47
C ALA A 240 0.46 -82.54 100.89
N LYS A 241 -0.55 -81.66 101.07
CA LYS A 241 -1.28 -81.51 102.34
C LYS A 241 -2.00 -82.81 102.73
N ASN A 242 -2.69 -83.44 101.79
CA ASN A 242 -3.39 -84.71 102.04
C ASN A 242 -2.42 -85.84 102.42
N ASN A 243 -1.22 -85.88 101.83
CA ASN A 243 -0.17 -86.83 102.21
C ASN A 243 0.39 -86.57 103.61
N GLN A 244 0.55 -85.31 104.02
CA GLN A 244 0.89 -84.97 105.42
C GLN A 244 -0.20 -85.44 106.39
N SER A 245 -1.48 -85.24 106.05
CA SER A 245 -2.63 -85.71 106.83
C SER A 245 -2.69 -87.24 106.93
N LEU A 246 -2.39 -87.96 105.84
CA LEU A 246 -2.26 -89.42 105.83
C LEU A 246 -1.08 -89.89 106.69
N GLY A 247 0.03 -89.16 106.70
CA GLY A 247 1.14 -89.39 107.62
C GLY A 247 0.71 -89.28 109.08
N ALA A 248 -0.07 -88.25 109.43
CA ALA A 248 -0.63 -88.09 110.78
C ALA A 248 -1.60 -89.23 111.14
N TYR A 249 -2.47 -89.63 110.21
CA TYR A 249 -3.38 -90.78 110.40
C TYR A 249 -2.62 -92.09 110.62
N LYS A 250 -1.49 -92.29 109.92
CA LYS A 250 -0.62 -93.45 110.12
C LYS A 250 -0.05 -93.50 111.55
N VAL A 251 0.33 -92.35 112.11
CA VAL A 251 0.78 -92.24 113.51
C VAL A 251 -0.33 -92.60 114.50
N HIS A 252 -1.55 -92.09 114.28
CA HIS A 252 -2.71 -92.45 115.11
C HIS A 252 -3.05 -93.94 115.03
N TYR A 253 -2.99 -94.53 113.83
CA TYR A 253 -3.20 -95.96 113.63
C TYR A 253 -2.15 -96.80 114.38
N HIS A 254 -0.86 -96.44 114.31
CA HIS A 254 0.18 -97.15 115.05
C HIS A 254 0.01 -97.01 116.58
N LYS A 255 -0.41 -95.84 117.09
CA LYS A 255 -0.75 -95.67 118.51
C LYS A 255 -1.94 -96.52 118.93
N ALA A 256 -2.99 -96.59 118.12
CA ALA A 256 -4.15 -97.43 118.39
C ALA A 256 -3.78 -98.93 118.36
N LYS A 257 -2.96 -99.35 117.37
CA LYS A 257 -2.47 -100.73 117.27
C LYS A 257 -1.62 -101.13 118.47
N ALA A 258 -0.72 -100.27 118.94
CA ALA A 258 0.06 -100.49 120.15
C ALA A 258 -0.82 -100.60 121.41
N ARG A 259 -1.93 -99.85 121.46
CA ARG A 259 -2.89 -99.90 122.57
C ARG A 259 -3.72 -101.19 122.56
N VAL A 260 -4.09 -101.69 121.39
CA VAL A 260 -4.76 -102.99 121.22
C VAL A 260 -3.83 -104.15 121.59
N GLU A 261 -2.56 -104.10 121.20
CA GLU A 261 -1.53 -105.06 121.62
C GLU A 261 -1.38 -105.10 123.15
N LYS A 262 -1.34 -103.93 123.78
CA LYS A 262 -1.27 -103.82 125.25
C LYS A 262 -2.50 -104.42 125.94
N LEU A 263 -3.69 -104.15 125.43
CA LEU A 263 -4.95 -104.74 125.92
C LEU A 263 -5.01 -106.25 125.70
N LYS A 264 -4.45 -106.77 124.60
CA LYS A 264 -4.33 -108.22 124.37
C LYS A 264 -3.39 -108.88 125.39
N GLN A 265 -2.28 -108.25 125.75
CA GLN A 265 -1.39 -108.75 126.80
C GLN A 265 -2.07 -108.74 128.18
N GLU A 266 -2.86 -107.70 128.50
CA GLU A 266 -3.62 -107.64 129.75
C GLU A 266 -4.72 -108.72 129.84
N ILE A 267 -5.41 -109.01 128.74
CA ILE A 267 -6.40 -110.12 128.66
C ILE A 267 -5.73 -111.49 128.84
N GLN A 268 -4.50 -111.65 128.35
CA GLN A 268 -3.75 -112.91 128.46
C GLN A 268 -3.25 -113.18 129.90
N ILE A 269 -3.07 -112.13 130.71
CA ILE A 269 -2.73 -112.23 132.14
C ILE A 269 -3.97 -112.61 132.99
N LEU A 270 -5.19 -112.25 132.55
CA LEU A 270 -6.44 -112.53 133.27
C LEU A 270 -7.03 -113.94 133.01
N GLN A 271 -6.43 -114.75 132.11
CA GLN A 271 -6.94 -116.07 131.74
C GLN A 271 -5.96 -117.24 132.00
N ALA A 272 -4.85 -117.01 132.71
CA ALA A 272 -4.00 -118.09 133.18
C ALA A 272 -4.55 -118.68 134.51
N PRO A 273 -4.61 -120.02 134.65
CA PRO A 273 -5.53 -120.70 135.56
C PRO A 273 -5.04 -120.71 137.02
N GLN A 274 -5.95 -120.39 137.96
CA GLN A 274 -5.77 -120.76 139.37
C GLN A 274 -6.47 -122.09 139.66
N VAL A 275 -5.62 -123.05 140.00
CA VAL A 275 -5.92 -124.32 140.65
C VAL A 275 -6.17 -124.06 142.14
N TYR A 276 -7.31 -124.54 142.65
CA TYR A 276 -7.60 -124.95 144.04
C TYR A 276 -8.61 -126.11 143.85
N SER A 277 -8.36 -127.40 144.14
CA SER A 277 -8.29 -128.07 145.46
C SER A 277 -9.27 -127.44 146.46
N ASP A 278 -10.45 -128.00 146.74
CA ASP A 278 -10.94 -129.39 146.64
C ASP A 278 -12.28 -129.52 145.88
#